data_AF-A0AAV0B9F8-F1
#
_entry.id   AF-A0AAV0B9F8-F1
#
_cell.length_a   1.000
_cell.length_b   1.000
_cell.length_c   1.000
_cell.angle_alpha   90.00
_cell.angle_beta   90.00
_cell.angle_gamma   90.00
#
_symmetry.space_group_name_H-M   'P 1'
#
loop_
_entity.id
_entity.type
_entity.pdbx_description
1 polymer ?
#
loop_
_entity_poly.entity_id
_entity_poly.type
_entity_poly.pdbx_seq_one_letter_code
_entity_poly.pdbx_strand_id
1 'polypeptide(L)'
;MDQILAQQPDNSELDLLLDLMRRLPPEKIECNLNDLIKILPHLTDDLLTSIDQPLKISVDPLSSKSFLNCDYNRDQDSYRSPWSNEYDPPISDGTLPSPKLRKLEIILNDAFDVYREMYYEGGVSSVYLWDLDEDFAGVILLKKSIEPSDRLSGSWDSIHVFETTERGRSAFYKLTSTVMLHLVQSNKPGSDQLSLSGSMTRQFEQSFPLTTPSTPNTLSPTHLSNIGKLIEEMELKMRNLLKEVYFSKTRDIVNDLRSSSSLTEQRKRVGVQRELVGLLKGKGQSIVPSSS
;
A
#
# COMPACT_ATOMS: atom_id res chain seq x y z
N MET A 1 -44.91 15.57 -1.79
CA MET A 1 -43.53 16.00 -1.43
C MET A 1 -42.74 14.80 -0.91
N ASP A 2 -43.09 13.57 -1.34
CA ASP A 2 -42.65 12.30 -0.72
C ASP A 2 -42.11 11.29 -1.76
N GLN A 3 -41.50 11.78 -2.85
CA GLN A 3 -40.93 10.91 -3.89
C GLN A 3 -39.49 11.28 -4.29
N ILE A 4 -38.77 12.04 -3.45
CA ILE A 4 -37.35 12.39 -3.70
C ILE A 4 -36.37 11.59 -2.81
N LEU A 5 -36.85 10.74 -1.88
CA LEU A 5 -35.98 9.94 -1.00
C LEU A 5 -35.79 8.47 -1.43
N ALA A 6 -36.32 8.06 -2.57
CA ALA A 6 -36.18 6.69 -3.07
C ALA A 6 -35.01 6.57 -4.06
N GLN A 7 -33.79 6.67 -3.54
CA GLN A 7 -32.53 6.15 -4.11
C GLN A 7 -31.39 6.40 -3.10
N GLN A 8 -31.52 5.87 -1.89
CA GLN A 8 -30.33 5.59 -1.09
C GLN A 8 -29.65 4.39 -1.77
N PRO A 9 -28.39 4.48 -2.22
CA PRO A 9 -27.67 3.26 -2.57
C PRO A 9 -27.68 2.37 -1.32
N ASP A 10 -27.99 1.10 -1.53
CA ASP A 10 -27.97 0.05 -0.50
C ASP A 10 -26.50 -0.20 -0.13
N ASN A 11 -25.83 0.80 0.44
CA ASN A 11 -24.47 0.69 0.92
C ASN A 11 -24.53 -0.26 2.11
N SER A 12 -23.82 -1.38 1.99
CA SER A 12 -23.73 -2.32 3.09
C SER A 12 -23.20 -1.60 4.33
N GLU A 13 -23.56 -2.08 5.52
CA GLU A 13 -23.05 -1.54 6.77
C GLU A 13 -21.51 -1.50 6.78
N LEU A 14 -20.89 -2.52 6.18
CA LEU A 14 -19.45 -2.59 5.93
C LEU A 14 -18.95 -1.42 5.06
N ASP A 15 -19.60 -1.09 3.94
CA ASP A 15 -19.20 0.03 3.07
C ASP A 15 -19.18 1.37 3.81
N LEU A 16 -20.15 1.58 4.70
CA LEU A 16 -20.22 2.80 5.52
C LEU A 16 -19.07 2.86 6.54
N LEU A 17 -18.72 1.73 7.15
CA LEU A 17 -17.57 1.64 8.08
C LEU A 17 -16.24 1.85 7.36
N LEU A 18 -16.08 1.27 6.17
CA LEU A 18 -14.91 1.50 5.33
C LEU A 18 -14.82 2.96 4.88
N ASP A 19 -15.96 3.63 4.59
CA ASP A 19 -15.99 5.07 4.32
C ASP A 19 -15.62 5.91 5.54
N LEU A 20 -16.05 5.50 6.74
CA LEU A 20 -15.68 6.16 7.99
C LEU A 20 -14.17 6.05 8.24
N MET A 21 -13.58 4.87 8.06
CA MET A 21 -12.14 4.65 8.23
C MET A 21 -11.29 5.45 7.23
N ARG A 22 -11.83 5.73 6.03
CA ARG A 22 -11.20 6.63 5.05
C ARG A 22 -11.24 8.12 5.45
N ARG A 23 -12.02 8.50 6.46
CA ARG A 23 -12.20 9.90 6.91
C ARG A 23 -11.59 10.18 8.29
N LEU A 24 -11.49 9.16 9.13
CA LEU A 24 -10.88 9.30 10.46
C LEU A 24 -9.38 9.55 10.35
N PRO A 25 -8.75 10.20 11.35
CA PRO A 25 -7.32 10.43 11.37
C PRO A 25 -6.54 9.11 11.26
N PRO A 26 -5.71 8.93 10.21
CA PRO A 26 -5.01 7.67 9.95
C PRO A 26 -3.94 7.34 11.00
N GLU A 27 -3.46 8.32 11.78
CA GLU A 27 -2.56 8.09 12.90
C GLU A 27 -3.17 7.22 14.00
N LYS A 28 -4.52 7.19 14.06
CA LYS A 28 -5.28 6.47 15.08
C LYS A 28 -5.94 5.21 14.53
N ILE A 29 -5.50 4.71 13.38
CA ILE A 29 -6.14 3.59 12.67
C ILE A 29 -6.36 2.37 13.57
N GLU A 30 -5.37 1.99 14.40
CA GLU A 30 -5.50 0.88 15.35
C GLU A 30 -6.59 1.13 16.41
N CYS A 31 -6.62 2.33 17.00
CA CYS A 31 -7.64 2.71 17.98
C CYS A 31 -9.03 2.75 17.35
N ASN A 32 -9.14 3.38 16.18
CA ASN A 32 -10.40 3.50 15.45
C ASN A 32 -10.96 2.12 15.10
N LEU A 33 -10.12 1.21 14.59
CA LEU A 33 -10.54 -0.15 14.25
C LEU A 33 -10.99 -0.93 15.49
N ASN A 34 -10.22 -0.86 16.59
CA ASN A 34 -10.60 -1.50 17.85
C ASN A 34 -11.92 -0.97 18.40
N ASP A 35 -12.19 0.32 18.28
CA ASP A 35 -13.44 0.91 18.72
C ASP A 35 -14.61 0.50 17.81
N LEU A 36 -14.40 0.39 16.49
CA LEU A 36 -15.41 -0.14 15.58
C LEU A 36 -15.74 -1.61 15.87
N ILE A 37 -14.74 -2.45 16.14
CA ILE A 37 -14.92 -3.86 16.52
C ILE A 37 -15.75 -3.97 17.81
N LYS A 38 -15.53 -3.09 18.80
CA LYS A 38 -16.33 -3.08 20.04
C LYS A 38 -17.80 -2.69 19.80
N ILE A 39 -18.05 -1.79 18.84
CA ILE A 39 -19.40 -1.33 18.51
C ILE A 39 -20.13 -2.39 17.68
N LEU A 40 -19.46 -3.01 16.71
CA LEU A 40 -20.03 -3.97 15.75
C LEU A 40 -19.22 -5.27 15.74
N PRO A 41 -19.31 -6.10 16.81
CA PRO A 41 -18.49 -7.31 16.92
C PRO A 41 -18.80 -8.37 15.86
N HIS A 42 -19.99 -8.32 15.25
CA HIS A 42 -20.38 -9.25 14.20
C HIS A 42 -19.68 -9.00 12.85
N LEU A 43 -19.03 -7.84 12.67
CA LEU A 43 -18.26 -7.48 11.48
C LEU A 43 -16.75 -7.58 11.72
N THR A 44 -16.31 -8.20 12.82
CA THR A 44 -14.88 -8.25 13.20
C THR A 44 -14.01 -8.82 12.08
N ASP A 45 -14.40 -9.97 11.53
CA ASP A 45 -13.62 -10.66 10.51
C ASP A 45 -13.56 -9.85 9.20
N ASP A 46 -14.69 -9.28 8.78
CA ASP A 46 -14.77 -8.43 7.59
C ASP A 46 -13.93 -7.15 7.74
N LEU A 47 -13.93 -6.54 8.93
CA LEU A 47 -13.16 -5.32 9.21
C LEU A 47 -11.66 -5.60 9.25
N LEU A 48 -11.23 -6.68 9.92
CA LEU A 48 -9.82 -7.07 10.00
C LEU A 48 -9.26 -7.47 8.62
N THR A 49 -10.06 -8.13 7.79
CA THR A 49 -9.63 -8.51 6.43
C THR A 49 -9.64 -7.36 5.43
N SER A 50 -10.47 -6.33 5.65
CA SER A 50 -10.63 -5.20 4.72
C SER A 50 -9.79 -3.96 5.08
N ILE A 51 -9.36 -3.83 6.34
CA ILE A 51 -8.67 -2.63 6.83
C ILE A 51 -7.23 -2.99 7.19
N ASP A 52 -6.31 -2.56 6.32
CA ASP A 52 -4.89 -2.70 6.58
C ASP A 52 -4.46 -1.89 7.83
N GLN A 53 -3.64 -2.50 8.68
CA GLN A 53 -3.05 -1.87 9.87
C GLN A 53 -1.53 -1.66 9.72
N PRO A 54 -0.92 -0.71 10.47
CA PRO A 54 0.52 -0.53 10.49
C PRO A 54 1.23 -1.82 10.89
N LEU A 55 2.28 -2.18 10.14
CA LEU A 55 2.98 -3.45 10.34
C LEU A 55 3.77 -3.45 11.65
N LYS A 56 3.68 -4.56 12.38
CA LYS A 56 4.43 -4.78 13.64
C LYS A 56 5.63 -5.67 13.37
N ILE A 57 6.74 -5.37 14.04
CA ILE A 57 7.98 -6.15 13.94
C ILE A 57 8.00 -7.14 15.10
N SER A 58 8.20 -8.42 14.78
CA SER A 58 8.50 -9.49 15.72
C SER A 58 9.88 -10.07 15.43
N VAL A 59 10.44 -10.82 16.37
CA VAL A 59 11.72 -11.52 16.20
C VAL A 59 11.48 -13.00 16.34
N ASP A 60 11.91 -13.77 15.35
CA ASP A 60 11.82 -15.22 15.38
C ASP A 60 12.79 -15.78 16.43
N PRO A 61 12.31 -16.52 17.45
CA PRO A 61 13.15 -17.04 18.51
C PRO A 61 14.19 -18.05 18.03
N LEU A 62 13.94 -18.76 16.93
CA LEU A 62 14.83 -19.80 16.41
C LEU A 62 15.91 -19.23 15.48
N SER A 63 15.52 -18.33 14.59
CA SER A 63 16.45 -17.77 13.60
C SER A 63 17.10 -16.45 14.05
N SER A 64 16.58 -15.82 15.12
CA SER A 64 16.97 -14.48 15.58
C SER A 64 16.80 -13.39 14.50
N LYS A 65 15.97 -13.64 13.48
CA LYS A 65 15.67 -12.69 12.40
C LYS A 65 14.34 -12.00 12.67
N SER A 66 14.28 -10.71 12.36
CA SER A 66 13.05 -9.94 12.42
C SER A 66 12.08 -10.34 11.30
N PHE A 67 10.78 -10.29 11.57
CA PHE A 67 9.72 -10.48 10.58
C PHE A 67 8.54 -9.55 10.87
N LEU A 68 7.63 -9.44 9.91
CA LEU A 68 6.48 -8.54 9.97
C LEU A 68 5.18 -9.31 10.23
N ASN A 69 4.39 -8.79 11.17
CA ASN A 69 3.08 -9.32 11.53
C ASN A 69 1.99 -8.62 10.72
N CYS A 70 1.07 -9.41 10.18
CA CYS A 70 -0.17 -8.98 9.55
C CYS A 70 -1.24 -10.07 9.77
N ASP A 71 -2.47 -9.83 9.34
CA ASP A 71 -3.54 -10.81 9.50
C ASP A 71 -3.32 -12.08 8.65
N TYR A 72 -2.58 -11.99 7.53
CA TYR A 72 -2.30 -13.12 6.64
C TYR A 72 -1.29 -14.15 7.19
N ASN A 73 -0.50 -13.79 8.21
CA ASN A 73 0.38 -14.74 8.91
C ASN A 73 -0.04 -14.97 10.37
N ARG A 74 -1.24 -14.52 10.73
CA ARG A 74 -1.82 -14.67 12.06
C ARG A 74 -2.72 -15.90 12.09
N ASP A 75 -2.65 -16.65 13.19
CA ASP A 75 -3.64 -17.66 13.55
C ASP A 75 -3.92 -17.52 15.04
N GLN A 76 -5.17 -17.21 15.38
CA GLN A 76 -5.57 -16.78 16.74
C GLN A 76 -4.73 -15.59 17.21
N ASP A 77 -3.91 -15.75 18.26
CA ASP A 77 -3.02 -14.72 18.79
C ASP A 77 -1.54 -14.97 18.48
N SER A 78 -1.27 -15.92 17.59
CA SER A 78 0.07 -16.32 17.19
C SER A 78 0.39 -15.90 15.77
N TYR A 79 1.67 -15.63 15.51
CA TYR A 79 2.16 -15.23 14.18
C TYR A 79 3.21 -16.20 13.66
N ARG A 80 3.04 -16.63 12.40
CA ARG A 80 3.99 -17.53 11.72
C ARG A 80 5.22 -16.76 11.26
N SER A 81 6.40 -17.21 11.67
CA SER A 81 7.69 -16.70 11.16
C SER A 81 7.94 -17.22 9.74
N PRO A 82 8.38 -16.36 8.79
CA PRO A 82 8.76 -16.80 7.45
C PRO A 82 10.08 -17.56 7.44
N TRP A 83 10.88 -17.49 8.51
CA TRP A 83 12.20 -18.11 8.59
C TRP A 83 12.12 -19.54 9.14
N SER A 84 11.61 -19.71 10.35
CA SER A 84 11.44 -21.01 11.00
C SER A 84 10.20 -21.77 10.53
N ASN A 85 9.20 -21.08 9.95
CA ASN A 85 7.87 -21.62 9.66
C ASN A 85 7.08 -22.03 10.92
N GLU A 86 7.47 -21.53 12.10
CA GLU A 86 6.80 -21.79 13.36
C GLU A 86 6.00 -20.57 13.81
N TYR A 87 4.93 -20.84 14.56
CA TYR A 87 4.10 -19.82 15.18
C TYR A 87 4.67 -19.39 16.53
N ASP A 88 4.60 -18.10 16.83
CA ASP A 88 4.92 -17.54 18.15
C ASP A 88 3.74 -16.69 18.65
N PRO A 89 3.12 -17.02 19.80
CA PRO A 89 3.35 -18.22 20.64
C PRO A 89 3.09 -19.56 19.91
N PRO A 90 3.68 -20.68 20.34
CA PRO A 90 3.48 -21.98 19.68
C PRO A 90 2.03 -22.47 19.72
N ILE A 91 1.53 -22.95 18.58
CA ILE A 91 0.21 -23.58 18.42
C ILE A 91 0.33 -24.92 17.68
N SER A 92 -0.56 -25.87 17.98
CA SER A 92 -0.55 -27.21 17.39
C SER A 92 -1.17 -27.26 15.99
N ASP A 93 -2.20 -26.47 15.75
CA ASP A 93 -3.07 -26.57 14.58
C ASP A 93 -3.02 -25.31 13.71
N GLY A 94 -1.84 -24.68 13.64
CA GLY A 94 -1.62 -23.50 12.82
C GLY A 94 -1.66 -23.79 11.33
N THR A 95 -2.23 -22.88 10.54
CA THR A 95 -2.31 -23.03 9.09
C THR A 95 -0.93 -22.90 8.43
N LEU A 96 -0.49 -23.94 7.71
CA LEU A 96 0.81 -23.96 7.04
C LEU A 96 0.66 -24.08 5.50
N PRO A 97 1.54 -23.42 4.72
CA PRO A 97 1.55 -23.60 3.27
C PRO A 97 1.99 -25.01 2.88
N SER A 98 1.52 -25.48 1.73
CA SER A 98 1.93 -26.76 1.17
C SER A 98 3.44 -26.83 0.91
N PRO A 99 4.06 -28.02 0.91
CA PRO A 99 5.50 -28.15 0.74
C PRO A 99 6.05 -27.55 -0.57
N LYS A 100 5.25 -27.54 -1.64
CA LYS A 100 5.61 -26.90 -2.92
C LYS A 100 5.60 -25.37 -2.79
N LEU A 101 4.64 -24.83 -2.06
CA LEU A 101 4.44 -23.39 -1.91
C LEU A 101 5.45 -22.81 -0.90
N ARG A 102 5.74 -23.53 0.18
CA ARG A 102 6.78 -23.15 1.15
C ARG A 102 8.16 -22.99 0.50
N LYS A 103 8.51 -23.82 -0.49
CA LYS A 103 9.75 -23.65 -1.26
C LYS A 103 9.80 -22.32 -2.01
N LEU A 104 8.68 -21.93 -2.63
CA LEU A 104 8.56 -20.64 -3.31
C LEU A 104 8.57 -19.48 -2.30
N GLU A 105 7.90 -19.64 -1.16
CA GLU A 105 7.88 -18.65 -0.07
C GLU A 105 9.29 -18.32 0.45
N ILE A 106 10.14 -19.34 0.65
CA ILE A 106 11.53 -19.15 1.07
C ILE A 106 12.32 -18.36 0.01
N ILE A 107 12.20 -18.74 -1.26
CA ILE A 107 12.88 -18.07 -2.37
C ILE A 107 12.43 -16.60 -2.50
N LEU A 108 11.13 -16.35 -2.32
CA LEU A 108 10.58 -14.99 -2.34
C LEU A 108 11.08 -14.16 -1.15
N ASN A 109 11.14 -14.73 0.06
CA ASN A 109 11.70 -14.01 1.21
C ASN A 109 13.15 -13.60 0.95
N ASP A 110 13.99 -14.50 0.43
CA ASP A 110 15.38 -14.17 0.09
C ASP A 110 15.46 -13.07 -0.99
N ALA A 111 14.65 -13.17 -2.04
CA ALA A 111 14.65 -12.17 -3.11
C ALA A 111 14.14 -10.80 -2.64
N PHE A 112 13.10 -10.76 -1.81
CA PHE A 112 12.54 -9.51 -1.30
C PHE A 112 13.37 -8.90 -0.16
N ASP A 113 14.19 -9.67 0.53
CA ASP A 113 15.21 -9.12 1.43
C ASP A 113 16.29 -8.36 0.64
N VAL A 114 16.70 -8.90 -0.51
CA VAL A 114 17.62 -8.19 -1.43
C VAL A 114 16.94 -6.96 -2.04
N TYR A 115 15.68 -7.07 -2.48
CA TYR A 115 14.89 -5.92 -2.97
C TYR A 115 14.80 -4.81 -1.92
N ARG A 116 14.47 -5.17 -0.68
CA ARG A 116 14.41 -4.26 0.46
C ARG A 116 15.75 -3.54 0.63
N GLU A 117 16.86 -4.27 0.63
CA GLU A 117 18.17 -3.65 0.80
C GLU A 117 18.48 -2.66 -0.32
N MET A 118 18.18 -3.00 -1.57
CA MET A 118 18.43 -2.11 -2.73
C MET A 118 17.57 -0.84 -2.74
N TYR A 119 16.30 -0.92 -2.32
CA TYR A 119 15.35 0.19 -2.43
C TYR A 119 15.12 0.97 -1.12
N TYR A 120 15.36 0.34 0.02
CA TYR A 120 15.09 0.89 1.35
C TYR A 120 16.35 1.09 2.19
N GLU A 121 17.50 0.48 1.85
CA GLU A 121 18.76 0.57 2.61
C GLU A 121 18.53 0.29 4.11
N GLY A 122 17.94 -0.86 4.41
CA GLY A 122 17.51 -1.27 5.76
C GLY A 122 16.02 -1.54 5.88
N GLY A 123 15.49 -1.53 7.11
CA GLY A 123 14.11 -1.95 7.39
C GLY A 123 13.95 -3.47 7.52
N VAL A 124 12.71 -3.94 7.46
CA VAL A 124 12.35 -5.37 7.55
C VAL A 124 11.44 -5.72 6.37
N SER A 125 11.58 -6.93 5.85
CA SER A 125 10.67 -7.50 4.84
C SER A 125 10.20 -8.88 5.29
N SER A 126 9.02 -9.29 4.84
CA SER A 126 8.50 -10.65 5.05
C SER A 126 7.54 -11.03 3.93
N VAL A 127 7.57 -12.30 3.54
CA VAL A 127 6.68 -12.85 2.52
C VAL A 127 5.97 -14.07 3.08
N TYR A 128 4.64 -14.12 2.91
CA TYR A 128 3.81 -15.25 3.31
C TYR A 128 2.93 -15.66 2.15
N LEU A 129 2.86 -16.95 1.86
CA LEU A 129 2.02 -17.54 0.85
C LEU A 129 1.02 -18.49 1.51
N TRP A 130 -0.13 -18.67 0.87
CA TRP A 130 -1.13 -19.67 1.25
C TRP A 130 -1.76 -20.31 0.01
N ASP A 131 -2.14 -21.57 0.16
CA ASP A 131 -2.76 -22.33 -0.91
C ASP A 131 -4.21 -21.88 -1.10
N LEU A 132 -4.65 -21.87 -2.36
CA LEU A 132 -6.04 -21.84 -2.77
C LEU A 132 -6.37 -23.20 -3.43
N ASP A 133 -7.63 -23.45 -3.78
CA ASP A 133 -8.07 -24.76 -4.29
C ASP A 133 -7.21 -25.30 -5.45
N GLU A 134 -7.03 -24.50 -6.51
CA GLU A 134 -6.19 -24.85 -7.68
C GLU A 134 -5.02 -23.87 -7.90
N ASP A 135 -4.87 -22.90 -7.00
CA ASP A 135 -4.09 -21.68 -7.18
C ASP A 135 -3.30 -21.35 -5.89
N PHE A 136 -2.69 -20.16 -5.82
CA PHE A 136 -2.11 -19.66 -4.57
C PHE A 136 -2.19 -18.15 -4.50
N ALA A 137 -2.12 -17.64 -3.28
CA ALA A 137 -2.01 -16.22 -3.01
C ALA A 137 -0.86 -15.95 -2.03
N GLY A 138 -0.52 -14.68 -1.90
CA GLY A 138 0.55 -14.27 -1.01
C GLY A 138 0.48 -12.81 -0.64
N VAL A 139 1.20 -12.48 0.42
CA VAL A 139 1.44 -11.11 0.85
C VAL A 139 2.94 -10.87 0.95
N ILE A 140 3.36 -9.71 0.45
CA ILE A 140 4.73 -9.20 0.56
C ILE A 140 4.68 -7.91 1.36
N LEU A 141 5.45 -7.88 2.44
CA LEU A 141 5.46 -6.82 3.43
C LEU A 141 6.81 -6.15 3.45
N LEU A 142 6.83 -4.82 3.46
CA LEU A 142 8.04 -4.01 3.59
C LEU A 142 7.78 -2.94 4.64
N LYS A 143 8.64 -2.86 5.66
CA LYS A 143 8.58 -1.81 6.67
C LYS A 143 9.92 -1.11 6.79
N LYS A 144 9.92 0.20 6.61
CA LYS A 144 11.07 1.05 6.92
C LYS A 144 10.64 2.13 7.90
N SER A 145 11.32 2.17 9.03
CA SER A 145 11.19 3.26 10.00
C SER A 145 12.47 4.09 9.99
N ILE A 146 12.31 5.41 10.11
CA ILE A 146 13.41 6.32 10.37
C ILE A 146 13.59 6.35 11.88
N GLU A 147 14.83 6.19 12.37
CA GLU A 147 15.11 6.34 13.79
C GLU A 147 14.63 7.73 14.24
N PRO A 148 13.76 7.79 15.26
CA PRO A 148 13.17 9.04 15.69
C PRO A 148 14.28 9.96 16.21
N SER A 149 14.45 11.08 15.53
CA SER A 149 15.23 12.21 16.01
C SER A 149 14.27 13.28 16.54
N ASP A 150 14.78 14.24 17.33
CA ASP A 150 13.98 15.38 17.81
C ASP A 150 13.33 16.21 16.68
N ARG A 151 13.76 16.02 15.43
CA ARG A 151 13.32 16.80 14.27
C ARG A 151 12.47 16.02 13.28
N LEU A 152 12.69 14.73 13.16
CA LEU A 152 12.08 13.90 12.14
C LEU A 152 11.87 12.50 12.66
N SER A 153 10.63 12.02 12.51
CA SER A 153 10.28 10.62 12.62
C SER A 153 9.39 10.24 11.46
N GLY A 154 9.48 9.01 10.98
CA GLY A 154 8.58 8.53 9.95
C GLY A 154 8.61 7.03 9.80
N SER A 155 7.52 6.49 9.28
CA SER A 155 7.40 5.09 8.88
C SER A 155 6.81 4.99 7.49
N TRP A 156 7.29 3.97 6.79
CA TRP A 156 6.78 3.49 5.53
C TRP A 156 6.41 2.03 5.69
N ASP A 157 5.19 1.70 5.37
CA ASP A 157 4.66 0.34 5.39
C ASP A 157 4.07 0.03 4.01
N SER A 158 4.63 -0.94 3.29
CA SER A 158 4.06 -1.49 2.06
C SER A 158 3.46 -2.87 2.32
N ILE A 159 2.24 -3.09 1.83
CA ILE A 159 1.49 -4.33 1.91
C ILE A 159 1.05 -4.69 0.49
N HIS A 160 1.58 -5.77 -0.06
CA HIS A 160 1.31 -6.24 -1.42
C HIS A 160 0.64 -7.60 -1.37
N VAL A 161 -0.69 -7.63 -1.45
CA VAL A 161 -1.47 -8.86 -1.51
C VAL A 161 -1.69 -9.24 -2.96
N PHE A 162 -1.33 -10.45 -3.35
CA PHE A 162 -1.52 -10.93 -4.71
C PHE A 162 -2.19 -12.30 -4.75
N GLU A 163 -3.04 -12.49 -5.75
CA GLU A 163 -3.65 -13.77 -6.12
C GLU A 163 -3.07 -14.21 -7.47
N THR A 164 -2.70 -15.48 -7.59
CA THR A 164 -2.15 -16.05 -8.81
C THR A 164 -3.04 -17.17 -9.33
N THR A 165 -3.55 -17.01 -10.55
CA THR A 165 -4.30 -18.06 -11.25
C THR A 165 -3.50 -18.64 -12.40
N GLU A 166 -3.16 -19.92 -12.32
CA GLU A 166 -2.39 -20.59 -13.35
C GLU A 166 -3.28 -21.06 -14.51
N ARG A 167 -2.86 -20.78 -15.75
CA ARG A 167 -3.55 -21.19 -16.99
C ARG A 167 -2.55 -21.77 -17.98
N GLY A 168 -2.17 -23.02 -17.76
CA GLY A 168 -1.27 -23.77 -18.63
C GLY A 168 0.15 -23.18 -18.66
N ARG A 169 0.46 -22.36 -19.68
CA ARG A 169 1.77 -21.70 -19.85
C ARG A 169 1.76 -20.21 -19.53
N SER A 170 0.71 -19.72 -18.88
CA SER A 170 0.65 -18.36 -18.35
C SER A 170 0.02 -18.37 -16.98
N ALA A 171 0.27 -17.31 -16.21
CA ALA A 171 -0.43 -17.07 -14.95
C ALA A 171 -1.01 -15.66 -14.97
N PHE A 172 -2.23 -15.54 -14.46
CA PHE A 172 -2.91 -14.28 -14.21
C PHE A 172 -2.62 -13.85 -12.78
N TYR A 173 -2.17 -12.62 -12.60
CA TYR A 173 -1.86 -12.05 -11.29
C TYR A 173 -2.79 -10.90 -11.02
N LYS A 174 -3.43 -10.91 -9.86
CA LYS A 174 -4.20 -9.80 -9.33
C LYS A 174 -3.49 -9.28 -8.09
N LEU A 175 -2.96 -8.06 -8.17
CA LEU A 175 -2.22 -7.40 -7.10
C LEU A 175 -3.06 -6.28 -6.51
N THR A 176 -3.26 -6.32 -5.20
CA THR A 176 -3.75 -5.22 -4.37
C THR A 176 -2.58 -4.73 -3.51
N SER A 177 -2.19 -3.47 -3.70
CA SER A 177 -1.09 -2.87 -2.96
C SER A 177 -1.56 -1.68 -2.15
N THR A 178 -1.24 -1.70 -0.86
CA THR A 178 -1.44 -0.59 0.07
C THR A 178 -0.10 -0.07 0.53
N VAL A 179 0.09 1.24 0.48
CA VAL A 179 1.23 1.92 1.12
C VAL A 179 0.70 2.87 2.18
N MET A 180 1.22 2.75 3.39
CA MET A 180 1.01 3.70 4.47
C MET A 180 2.27 4.51 4.69
N LEU A 181 2.10 5.82 4.77
CA LEU A 181 3.15 6.76 5.07
C LEU A 181 2.73 7.54 6.31
N HIS A 182 3.63 7.57 7.29
CA HIS A 182 3.52 8.45 8.44
C HIS A 182 4.81 9.27 8.51
N LEU A 183 4.70 10.59 8.44
CA LEU A 183 5.81 11.51 8.51
C LEU A 183 5.50 12.60 9.52
N VAL A 184 6.40 12.78 10.47
CA VAL A 184 6.26 13.78 11.51
C VAL A 184 7.54 14.58 11.58
N GLN A 185 7.40 15.89 11.36
CA GLN A 185 8.50 16.84 11.38
C GLN A 185 8.27 17.89 12.46
N SER A 186 9.32 18.14 13.25
CA SER A 186 9.37 19.21 14.23
C SER A 186 10.52 20.17 13.92
N ASN A 187 10.23 21.47 13.86
CA ASN A 187 11.24 22.48 13.55
C ASN A 187 11.98 23.00 14.80
N LYS A 188 11.37 22.89 16.00
CA LYS A 188 11.99 23.25 17.28
C LYS A 188 11.47 22.34 18.40
N PRO A 189 12.28 22.04 19.44
CA PRO A 189 11.77 21.38 20.65
C PRO A 189 10.67 22.26 21.27
N GLY A 190 9.43 21.77 21.30
CA GLY A 190 8.26 22.48 21.84
C GLY A 190 7.50 23.41 20.88
N SER A 191 7.76 23.40 19.56
CA SER A 191 6.92 24.13 18.59
C SER A 191 5.97 23.23 17.80
N ASP A 192 5.08 23.86 17.02
CA ASP A 192 4.17 23.23 16.05
C ASP A 192 4.84 22.07 15.31
N GLN A 193 4.21 20.91 15.44
CA GLN A 193 4.58 19.67 14.79
C GLN A 193 3.76 19.55 13.50
N LEU A 194 4.44 19.32 12.37
CA LEU A 194 3.79 18.96 11.13
C LEU A 194 3.69 17.43 11.09
N SER A 195 2.46 16.91 11.10
CA SER A 195 2.18 15.50 10.86
C SER A 195 1.52 15.35 9.50
N LEU A 196 2.07 14.45 8.68
CA LEU A 196 1.57 14.06 7.37
C LEU A 196 1.43 12.54 7.37
N SER A 197 0.19 12.07 7.41
CA SER A 197 -0.10 10.64 7.56
C SER A 197 -1.22 10.23 6.64
N GLY A 198 -1.19 8.96 6.23
CA GLY A 198 -2.28 8.36 5.47
C GLY A 198 -1.82 7.14 4.68
N SER A 199 -2.75 6.64 3.87
CA SER A 199 -2.55 5.43 3.08
C SER A 199 -3.06 5.62 1.65
N MET A 200 -2.56 4.79 0.74
CA MET A 200 -3.07 4.68 -0.61
C MET A 200 -3.10 3.21 -1.02
N THR A 201 -4.26 2.79 -1.52
CA THR A 201 -4.48 1.45 -2.07
C THR A 201 -4.71 1.51 -3.58
N ARG A 202 -4.08 0.59 -4.30
CA ARG A 202 -4.18 0.42 -5.76
C ARG A 202 -4.31 -1.05 -6.11
N GLN A 203 -5.12 -1.33 -7.12
CA GLN A 203 -5.27 -2.66 -7.70
C GLN A 203 -4.72 -2.66 -9.12
N PHE A 204 -4.14 -3.80 -9.50
CA PHE A 204 -3.62 -4.02 -10.85
C PHE A 204 -3.65 -5.50 -11.19
N GLU A 205 -4.03 -5.80 -12.42
CA GLU A 205 -4.22 -7.15 -12.91
C GLU A 205 -3.44 -7.33 -14.21
N GLN A 206 -2.64 -8.40 -14.30
CA GLN A 206 -1.86 -8.68 -15.49
C GLN A 206 -1.57 -10.17 -15.65
N SER A 207 -1.58 -10.65 -16.90
CA SER A 207 -1.11 -12.00 -17.24
C SER A 207 0.35 -11.97 -17.68
N PHE A 208 1.14 -12.90 -17.15
CA PHE A 208 2.52 -13.14 -17.59
C PHE A 208 2.72 -14.58 -18.04
N PRO A 209 3.62 -14.83 -19.01
CA PRO A 209 3.98 -16.18 -19.40
C PRO A 209 4.75 -16.91 -18.30
N LEU A 210 4.59 -18.22 -18.24
CA LEU A 210 5.39 -19.15 -17.44
C LEU A 210 6.33 -19.90 -18.37
N THR A 211 7.63 -19.85 -18.09
CA THR A 211 8.64 -20.54 -18.93
C THR A 211 8.49 -22.06 -18.83
N THR A 212 8.16 -22.54 -17.65
CA THR A 212 7.81 -23.95 -17.39
C THR A 212 6.48 -24.00 -16.66
N PRO A 213 5.54 -24.90 -17.04
CA PRO A 213 4.29 -25.06 -16.32
C PRO A 213 4.58 -25.64 -14.93
N SER A 214 3.78 -25.25 -13.94
CA SER A 214 3.85 -25.83 -12.61
C SER A 214 3.47 -27.31 -12.66
N THR A 215 4.05 -28.08 -11.74
CA THR A 215 3.78 -29.50 -11.55
C THR A 215 3.16 -29.71 -10.17
N PRO A 216 2.54 -30.87 -9.89
CA PRO A 216 1.94 -31.14 -8.58
C PRO A 216 2.90 -30.95 -7.39
N ASN A 217 4.22 -31.08 -7.61
CA ASN A 217 5.24 -31.03 -6.57
C ASN A 217 6.09 -29.73 -6.58
N THR A 218 6.05 -28.95 -7.66
CA THR A 218 6.95 -27.80 -7.85
C THR A 218 6.26 -26.74 -8.71
N LEU A 219 6.21 -25.51 -8.20
CA LEU A 219 5.72 -24.33 -8.93
C LEU A 219 6.77 -23.80 -9.91
N SER A 220 6.32 -23.07 -10.93
CA SER A 220 7.22 -22.46 -11.91
C SER A 220 8.18 -21.45 -11.25
N PRO A 221 9.50 -21.52 -11.50
CA PRO A 221 10.43 -20.51 -10.99
C PRO A 221 10.19 -19.12 -11.60
N THR A 222 9.48 -19.05 -12.73
CA THR A 222 9.11 -17.78 -13.38
C THR A 222 8.20 -16.92 -12.51
N HIS A 223 7.46 -17.50 -11.56
CA HIS A 223 6.61 -16.74 -10.62
C HIS A 223 7.42 -15.69 -9.86
N LEU A 224 8.64 -16.01 -9.43
CA LEU A 224 9.52 -15.06 -8.73
C LEU A 224 9.74 -13.78 -9.56
N SER A 225 10.13 -13.93 -10.83
CA SER A 225 10.41 -12.78 -11.69
C SER A 225 9.14 -12.00 -12.02
N ASN A 226 8.03 -12.69 -12.25
CA ASN A 226 6.75 -12.05 -12.57
C ASN A 226 6.21 -11.24 -11.38
N ILE A 227 6.20 -11.83 -10.18
CA ILE A 227 5.76 -11.16 -8.94
C ILE A 227 6.68 -9.98 -8.61
N GLY A 228 8.00 -10.16 -8.71
CA GLY A 228 8.98 -9.10 -8.47
C GLY A 228 8.77 -7.89 -9.37
N LYS A 229 8.61 -8.09 -10.69
CA LYS A 229 8.33 -7.01 -11.65
C LYS A 229 7.01 -6.29 -11.35
N LEU A 230 5.97 -7.06 -11.03
CA LEU A 230 4.64 -6.54 -10.75
C LEU A 230 4.66 -5.58 -9.54
N ILE A 231 5.36 -5.97 -8.49
CA ILE A 231 5.48 -5.18 -7.25
C ILE A 231 6.39 -3.99 -7.45
N GLU A 232 7.55 -4.16 -8.10
CA GLU A 232 8.47 -3.07 -8.39
C GLU A 232 7.80 -1.94 -9.20
N GLU A 233 7.07 -2.31 -10.25
CA GLU A 233 6.33 -1.34 -11.06
C GLU A 233 5.22 -0.63 -10.27
N MET A 234 4.49 -1.38 -9.43
CA MET A 234 3.42 -0.83 -8.60
C MET A 234 3.95 0.10 -7.51
N GLU A 235 4.99 -0.30 -6.77
CA GLU A 235 5.65 0.55 -5.76
C GLU A 235 6.18 1.85 -6.37
N LEU A 236 6.82 1.79 -7.54
CA LEU A 236 7.34 2.97 -8.21
C LEU A 236 6.22 3.96 -8.57
N LYS A 237 5.10 3.45 -9.11
CA LYS A 237 3.92 4.27 -9.42
C LYS A 237 3.31 4.89 -8.17
N MET A 238 3.10 4.09 -7.12
CA MET A 238 2.51 4.57 -5.87
C MET A 238 3.40 5.59 -5.15
N ARG A 239 4.72 5.39 -5.14
CA ARG A 239 5.69 6.33 -4.57
C ARG A 239 5.62 7.70 -5.25
N ASN A 240 5.53 7.72 -6.58
CA ASN A 240 5.39 8.97 -7.34
C ASN A 240 4.06 9.68 -7.03
N LEU A 241 2.96 8.93 -6.92
CA LEU A 241 1.66 9.48 -6.54
C LEU A 241 1.66 10.03 -5.10
N LEU A 242 2.24 9.31 -4.14
CA LEU A 242 2.37 9.78 -2.76
C LEU A 242 3.14 11.09 -2.71
N LYS A 243 4.26 11.19 -3.43
CA LYS A 243 5.06 12.42 -3.50
C LYS A 243 4.23 13.61 -3.99
N GLU A 244 3.43 13.43 -5.04
CA GLU A 244 2.58 14.49 -5.59
C GLU A 244 1.48 14.91 -4.61
N VAL A 245 0.78 13.95 -4.02
CA VAL A 245 -0.35 14.22 -3.13
C VAL A 245 0.12 14.84 -1.81
N TYR A 246 1.13 14.25 -1.15
CA TYR A 246 1.56 14.65 0.19
C TYR A 246 2.34 15.96 0.25
N PHE A 247 3.08 16.32 -0.80
CA PHE A 247 3.96 17.49 -0.76
C PHE A 247 3.56 18.61 -1.71
N SER A 248 2.87 18.30 -2.81
CA SER A 248 2.37 19.34 -3.71
C SER A 248 0.95 19.75 -3.33
N LYS A 249 -0.01 18.81 -3.31
CA LYS A 249 -1.43 19.16 -3.11
C LYS A 249 -1.73 19.72 -1.72
N THR A 250 -1.19 19.09 -0.67
CA THR A 250 -1.35 19.59 0.72
C THR A 250 -0.79 21.00 0.87
N ARG A 251 0.41 21.25 0.31
CA ARG A 251 1.07 22.56 0.32
C ARG A 251 0.25 23.60 -0.42
N ASP A 252 -0.30 23.25 -1.58
CA ASP A 252 -1.12 24.15 -2.38
C ASP A 252 -2.42 24.52 -1.61
N ILE A 253 -3.08 23.55 -0.97
CA ILE A 253 -4.26 23.79 -0.10
C ILE A 253 -3.90 24.73 1.07
N VAL A 254 -2.78 24.49 1.76
CA VAL A 254 -2.34 25.35 2.87
C VAL A 254 -2.04 26.78 2.40
N ASN A 255 -1.40 26.93 1.24
CA ASN A 255 -1.11 28.23 0.64
C ASN A 255 -2.38 28.97 0.18
N ASP A 256 -3.40 28.24 -0.25
CA ASP A 256 -4.71 28.82 -0.61
C ASP A 256 -5.48 29.31 0.61
N LEU A 257 -5.36 28.61 1.76
CA LEU A 257 -5.96 29.06 3.03
C LEU A 257 -5.26 30.30 3.60
N ARG A 258 -3.93 30.38 3.45
CA ARG A 258 -3.13 31.51 3.93
C ARG A 258 -1.93 31.76 3.02
N SER A 259 -2.09 32.69 2.08
CA SER A 259 -1.00 33.12 1.22
C SER A 259 -0.13 34.18 1.91
N SER A 260 1.19 34.04 1.81
CA SER A 260 2.13 35.10 2.21
C SER A 260 2.12 36.28 1.22
N SER A 261 1.79 36.01 -0.04
CA SER A 261 1.58 37.02 -1.09
C SER A 261 0.19 37.62 -1.03
N SER A 262 0.05 38.87 -1.47
CA SER A 262 -1.24 39.51 -1.60
C SER A 262 -2.11 38.79 -2.64
N LEU A 263 -3.37 38.53 -2.29
CA LEU A 263 -4.40 38.03 -3.22
C LEU A 263 -4.46 38.83 -4.53
N THR A 264 -4.17 40.13 -4.47
CA THR A 264 -4.13 41.03 -5.63
C THR A 264 -2.97 40.70 -6.57
N GLU A 265 -1.79 40.39 -6.04
CA GLU A 265 -0.63 40.00 -6.85
C GLU A 265 -0.82 38.63 -7.49
N GLN A 266 -1.42 37.70 -6.76
CA GLN A 266 -1.72 36.35 -7.26
C GLN A 266 -2.74 36.40 -8.41
N ARG A 267 -3.79 37.24 -8.29
CA ARG A 267 -4.74 37.52 -9.38
C ARG A 267 -4.07 38.17 -10.60
N LYS A 268 -3.15 39.13 -10.38
CA LYS A 268 -2.36 39.73 -11.47
C LYS A 268 -1.51 38.69 -12.20
N ARG A 269 -0.83 37.79 -11.48
CA ARG A 269 -0.01 36.72 -12.09
C ARG A 269 -0.85 35.77 -12.94
N VAL A 270 -2.01 35.34 -12.44
CA VAL A 270 -2.93 34.49 -13.20
C VAL A 270 -3.45 35.21 -14.45
N GLY A 271 -3.75 36.51 -14.35
CA GLY A 271 -4.13 37.34 -15.49
C GLY A 271 -3.04 37.40 -16.57
N VAL A 272 -1.80 37.71 -16.17
CA VAL A 272 -0.63 37.76 -17.08
C VAL A 272 -0.36 36.39 -17.72
N GLN A 273 -0.48 35.31 -16.95
CA GLN A 273 -0.29 33.95 -17.49
C GLN A 273 -1.37 33.59 -18.52
N ARG A 274 -2.62 34.01 -18.28
CA ARG A 274 -3.73 33.82 -19.23
C ARG A 274 -3.55 34.64 -20.51
N GLU A 275 -3.06 35.88 -20.40
CA GLU A 275 -2.70 36.72 -21.54
C GLU A 275 -1.55 36.11 -22.35
N LEU A 276 -0.50 35.62 -21.69
CA LEU A 276 0.63 34.94 -22.35
C LEU A 276 0.19 33.68 -23.11
N VAL A 277 -0.66 32.85 -22.50
CA VAL A 277 -1.21 31.65 -23.18
C VAL A 277 -2.10 32.04 -24.36
N GLY A 278 -2.89 33.12 -24.24
CA GLY A 278 -3.68 33.67 -25.34
C GLY A 278 -2.80 34.16 -26.50
N LEU A 279 -1.72 34.87 -26.20
CA LEU A 279 -0.76 35.37 -27.19
C LEU A 279 0.01 34.24 -27.90
N LEU A 280 0.36 33.18 -27.18
CA LEU A 280 1.02 32.00 -27.75
C LEU A 280 0.08 31.21 -28.68
N LYS A 281 -1.21 31.07 -28.32
CA LYS A 281 -2.21 30.46 -29.20
C LYS A 281 -2.48 31.30 -30.45
N GLY A 282 -2.50 32.63 -30.32
CA GLY A 282 -2.65 33.56 -31.44
C GLY A 282 -1.49 33.52 -32.44
N LYS A 283 -0.26 33.25 -31.98
CA LYS A 283 0.92 33.10 -32.85
C LYS A 283 1.02 31.73 -33.54
N GLY A 284 0.32 30.71 -33.05
CA GLY A 284 0.31 29.37 -33.65
C GLY A 284 -0.65 29.20 -34.84
N GLN A 285 -1.56 30.15 -35.10
CA GLN A 285 -2.55 30.08 -36.18
C GLN A 285 -2.17 30.86 -37.45
N SER A 286 -1.05 31.58 -37.46
CA SER A 286 -0.64 32.43 -38.59
C SER A 286 0.40 31.80 -39.53
N ILE A 287 0.68 30.49 -39.40
CA ILE A 287 1.60 29.76 -40.30
C ILE A 287 0.83 28.64 -41.01
N VAL A 288 -0.01 29.02 -41.97
CA VAL A 288 -0.37 28.14 -43.09
C VAL A 288 0.08 28.90 -44.35
N PRO A 289 1.14 28.46 -45.05
CA PRO A 289 1.53 29.09 -46.31
C PRO A 289 0.48 28.74 -47.36
N SER A 290 -0.11 29.75 -47.99
CA SER A 290 -0.95 29.59 -49.18
C SER A 290 -0.11 29.02 -50.32
N SER A 291 -0.39 27.78 -50.72
CA SER A 291 0.19 27.18 -51.92
C SER A 291 -0.42 27.84 -53.17
N SER A 292 0.42 28.56 -53.92
CA SER A 292 0.23 28.92 -55.32
C SER A 292 1.07 28.02 -56.20
#